data_AF-A0A2H3C588-F1
#
_entry.id   AF-A0A2H3C588-F1
#
_cell.length_a   1.000
_cell.length_b   1.000
_cell.length_c   1.000
_cell.angle_alpha   90.00
_cell.angle_beta   90.00
_cell.angle_gamma   90.00
#
_symmetry.space_group_name_H-M   'P 1'
#
loop_
_entity.id
_entity.type
_entity.pdbx_description
1 polymer ?
#
loop_
_entity_poly.entity_id
_entity_poly.type
_entity_poly.pdbx_seq_one_letter_code
_entity_poly.pdbx_strand_id
1 'polypeptide(L)'
;MYSERFVLDGVPPIDGRKGPALKMTARRYRIPGASKENIDGLTLIFAHCIGSHKEQWEPTIERIFDLQEAKSPRHRIREAWAFDWQNHGDAAVLNERALRERPEGVSICEWAPAIASFVRSPRMRGHRIVALGHSAGAGAMQVKVIYAP
;
A
#
# COMPACT_ATOMS: atom_id res chain seq x y z
N MET A 1 9.73 15.12 -5.84
CA MET A 1 8.70 14.05 -5.88
C MET A 1 7.30 14.65 -5.73
N TYR A 2 6.29 14.21 -6.50
CA TYR A 2 4.89 14.62 -6.33
C TYR A 2 4.09 13.52 -5.62
N SER A 3 3.13 13.89 -4.76
CA SER A 3 2.31 12.91 -4.03
C SER A 3 0.81 13.24 -3.96
N GLU A 4 -0.01 12.20 -3.87
CA GLU A 4 -1.48 12.26 -3.74
C GLU A 4 -1.97 11.30 -2.66
N ARG A 5 -3.01 11.70 -1.92
CA ARG A 5 -3.64 10.86 -0.89
C ARG A 5 -4.85 10.12 -1.46
N PHE A 6 -5.06 8.89 -1.01
CA PHE A 6 -6.17 8.04 -1.39
C PHE A 6 -6.80 7.40 -0.14
N VAL A 7 -8.13 7.30 -0.18
CA VAL A 7 -8.90 6.42 0.71
C VAL A 7 -9.33 5.23 -0.13
N LEU A 8 -9.07 4.03 0.40
CA LEU A 8 -9.38 2.75 -0.22
C LEU A 8 -10.43 2.06 0.63
N ASP A 9 -11.47 1.56 -0.01
CA ASP A 9 -12.54 0.87 0.69
C ASP A 9 -12.04 -0.42 1.35
N GLY A 10 -12.62 -0.71 2.51
CA GLY A 10 -12.30 -1.90 3.27
C GLY A 10 -12.77 -3.18 2.59
N VAL A 11 -12.09 -4.28 2.88
CA VAL A 11 -12.54 -5.62 2.52
C VAL A 11 -13.23 -6.24 3.75
N PRO A 12 -14.35 -6.96 3.58
CA PRO A 12 -14.95 -7.70 4.68
C PRO A 12 -13.94 -8.67 5.34
N PRO A 13 -13.99 -8.84 6.68
CA PRO A 13 -13.11 -9.78 7.36
C PRO A 13 -13.29 -11.21 6.81
N ILE A 14 -12.17 -11.87 6.50
CA ILE A 14 -12.17 -13.24 5.92
C ILE A 14 -12.17 -14.30 7.02
N ASP A 15 -11.84 -13.94 8.26
CA ASP A 15 -11.69 -14.85 9.40
C ASP A 15 -12.97 -15.01 10.23
N GLY A 16 -14.13 -14.64 9.67
CA GLY A 16 -15.43 -14.77 10.34
C GLY A 16 -15.68 -13.72 11.43
N ARG A 17 -14.77 -12.76 11.65
CA ARG A 17 -15.02 -11.61 12.52
C ARG A 17 -16.20 -10.79 12.00
N LYS A 18 -17.12 -10.44 12.89
CA LYS A 18 -18.23 -9.53 12.60
C LYS A 18 -17.77 -8.10 12.83
N GLY A 19 -18.08 -7.20 11.89
CA GLY A 19 -17.75 -5.79 12.01
C GLY A 19 -17.73 -5.09 10.65
N PRO A 20 -17.68 -3.74 10.63
CA PRO A 20 -17.58 -2.99 9.39
C PRO A 20 -16.23 -3.26 8.70
N ALA A 21 -16.23 -3.26 7.38
CA ALA A 21 -15.00 -3.30 6.60
C ALA A 21 -14.21 -2.00 6.83
N LEU A 22 -13.02 -2.12 7.42
CA LEU A 22 -12.19 -0.96 7.77
C LEU A 22 -11.46 -0.43 6.54
N LYS A 23 -11.45 0.89 6.38
CA LYS A 23 -10.81 1.57 5.24
C LYS A 23 -9.29 1.59 5.38
N MET A 24 -8.60 1.57 4.26
CA MET A 24 -7.15 1.75 4.18
C MET A 24 -6.85 3.12 3.56
N THR A 25 -5.86 3.84 4.06
CA THR A 25 -5.37 5.05 3.38
C THR A 25 -4.06 4.73 2.68
N ALA A 26 -3.81 5.43 1.58
CA ALA A 26 -2.57 5.28 0.83
C ALA A 26 -2.07 6.63 0.34
N ARG A 27 -0.77 6.73 0.13
CA ARG A 27 -0.15 7.83 -0.60
C ARG A 27 0.53 7.30 -1.85
N ARG A 28 0.24 7.92 -2.99
CA ARG A 28 0.87 7.66 -4.28
C ARG A 28 1.96 8.68 -4.52
N TYR A 29 3.11 8.23 -5.01
CA TYR A 29 4.26 9.07 -5.33
C TYR A 29 4.68 8.88 -6.78
N ARG A 30 5.00 9.97 -7.46
CA ARG A 30 5.35 10.02 -8.89
C ARG A 30 6.40 11.07 -9.19
N ILE A 31 7.15 10.87 -10.27
CA ILE A 31 7.95 11.94 -10.89
C ILE A 31 7.05 12.67 -11.90
N PRO A 32 6.89 14.00 -11.78
CA PRO A 32 6.14 14.78 -12.76
C PRO A 32 6.61 14.54 -14.20
N GLY A 33 5.69 14.37 -15.14
CA GLY A 33 6.00 14.06 -16.55
C GLY A 33 6.37 12.58 -16.78
N ALA A 34 7.47 12.12 -16.18
CA ALA A 34 8.07 10.81 -16.46
C ALA A 34 7.15 9.60 -16.15
N SER A 35 6.36 9.68 -15.07
CA SER A 35 5.51 8.58 -14.62
C SER A 35 4.35 8.23 -15.57
N LYS A 36 3.83 9.22 -16.33
CA LYS A 36 2.73 8.98 -17.29
C LYS A 36 3.24 8.33 -18.58
N GLU A 37 4.47 8.63 -18.95
CA GLU A 37 5.09 8.19 -20.22
C GLU A 37 5.67 6.77 -20.10
N ASN A 38 6.10 6.36 -18.91
CA ASN A 38 6.72 5.05 -18.69
C ASN A 38 5.72 3.99 -18.17
N ILE A 39 4.77 3.57 -19.03
CA ILE A 39 3.76 2.58 -18.66
C ILE A 39 4.33 1.20 -18.28
N ASP A 40 5.50 0.85 -18.84
CA ASP A 40 6.22 -0.42 -18.61
C ASP A 40 7.10 -0.40 -17.35
N GLY A 41 7.20 0.75 -16.68
CA GLY A 41 7.97 0.93 -15.46
C GLY A 41 7.38 0.14 -14.27
N LEU A 42 8.20 -0.01 -13.23
CA LEU A 42 7.83 -0.73 -12.02
C LEU A 42 6.87 0.10 -11.15
N THR A 43 5.90 -0.56 -10.54
CA THR A 43 5.09 0.01 -9.45
C THR A 43 5.58 -0.57 -8.13
N LEU A 44 6.04 0.30 -7.24
CA LEU A 44 6.47 -0.12 -5.91
C LEU A 44 5.31 0.00 -4.92
N ILE A 45 5.10 -1.01 -4.09
CA ILE A 45 4.13 -0.97 -2.98
C ILE A 45 4.84 -1.17 -1.64
N PHE A 46 4.54 -0.33 -0.65
CA PHE A 46 5.24 -0.26 0.63
C PHE A 46 4.27 -0.47 1.81
N ALA A 47 4.56 -1.47 2.65
CA ALA A 47 3.86 -1.71 3.91
C ALA A 47 4.79 -1.51 5.12
N HIS A 48 4.34 -0.70 6.07
CA HIS A 48 5.08 -0.39 7.29
C HIS A 48 5.05 -1.50 8.37
N CYS A 49 5.88 -1.34 9.41
CA CYS A 49 5.79 -2.16 10.62
C CYS A 49 4.75 -1.62 11.63
N ILE A 50 4.45 -2.40 12.66
CA ILE A 50 3.62 -1.95 13.79
C ILE A 50 4.20 -0.68 14.41
N GLY A 51 3.34 0.26 14.80
CA GLY A 51 3.73 1.50 15.47
C GLY A 51 4.26 2.60 14.56
N SER A 52 4.12 2.44 13.24
CA SER A 52 4.55 3.43 12.26
C SER A 52 3.44 3.73 11.23
N HIS A 53 3.74 4.50 10.18
CA HIS A 53 2.77 4.94 9.16
C HIS A 53 3.41 5.11 7.78
N LYS A 54 2.59 5.25 6.73
CA LYS A 54 3.01 5.27 5.32
C LYS A 54 4.09 6.31 4.99
N GLU A 55 4.07 7.50 5.59
CA GLU A 55 5.05 8.57 5.31
C GLU A 55 6.48 8.23 5.75
N GLN A 56 6.71 7.20 6.58
CA GLN A 56 8.07 6.79 6.93
C GLN A 56 8.91 6.41 5.69
N TRP A 57 8.23 6.00 4.61
CA TRP A 57 8.88 5.56 3.39
C TRP A 57 9.31 6.74 2.50
N GLU A 58 8.90 7.98 2.77
CA GLU A 58 9.17 9.13 1.91
C GLU A 58 10.66 9.33 1.59
N PRO A 59 11.58 9.32 2.58
CA PRO A 59 13.01 9.44 2.28
C PRO A 59 13.54 8.30 1.41
N THR A 60 13.01 7.08 1.60
CA THR A 60 13.42 5.91 0.81
C THR A 60 12.90 6.01 -0.62
N ILE A 61 11.64 6.40 -0.81
CA ILE A 61 11.01 6.55 -2.12
C ILE A 61 11.68 7.67 -2.91
N GLU A 62 11.96 8.81 -2.27
CA GLU A 62 12.69 9.92 -2.89
C GLU A 62 14.06 9.46 -3.38
N ARG A 63 14.83 8.76 -2.53
CA ARG A 63 16.14 8.26 -2.92
C ARG A 63 16.09 7.24 -4.06
N ILE A 64 15.10 6.35 -4.06
CA ILE A 64 14.89 5.40 -5.16
C ILE A 64 14.59 6.16 -6.46
N PHE A 65 13.79 7.22 -6.39
CA PHE A 65 13.46 8.03 -7.54
C PHE A 65 14.67 8.76 -8.13
N ASP A 66 15.58 9.27 -7.31
CA ASP A 66 16.80 9.93 -7.77
C ASP A 66 17.79 8.96 -8.44
N LEU A 67 17.80 7.70 -8.03
CA LEU A 67 18.78 6.70 -8.48
C LEU A 67 18.43 6.01 -9.81
N GLN A 68 17.24 6.23 -10.35
CA GLN A 68 16.73 5.42 -11.45
C GLN A 68 17.10 5.93 -12.86
N GLU A 69 17.63 7.15 -13.00
CA GLU A 69 17.78 7.81 -14.31
C GLU A 69 18.66 7.00 -15.28
N ALA A 70 19.76 6.44 -14.79
CA ALA A 70 20.67 5.59 -15.57
C ALA A 70 20.09 4.19 -15.89
N LYS A 71 18.91 3.83 -15.39
CA LYS A 71 18.27 2.54 -15.66
C LYS A 71 17.49 2.59 -16.97
N SER A 72 17.40 1.46 -17.67
CA SER A 72 16.51 1.32 -18.82
C SER A 72 15.04 1.61 -18.41
N PRO A 73 14.18 2.14 -19.31
CA PRO A 73 12.79 2.50 -18.98
C PRO A 73 12.00 1.42 -18.23
N ARG A 74 12.09 0.16 -18.67
CA ARG A 74 11.46 -1.01 -18.00
C ARG A 74 11.92 -1.28 -16.55
N HIS A 75 13.02 -0.71 -16.11
CA HIS A 75 13.55 -0.86 -14.75
C HIS A 75 13.42 0.43 -13.92
N ARG A 76 12.93 1.51 -14.54
CA ARG A 76 12.56 2.73 -13.85
C ARG A 76 11.24 2.54 -13.13
N ILE A 77 11.04 3.31 -12.08
CA ILE A 77 9.84 3.35 -11.28
C ILE A 77 8.81 4.25 -11.96
N ARG A 78 7.67 3.64 -12.31
CA ARG A 78 6.49 4.34 -12.81
C ARG A 78 5.82 5.12 -11.70
N GLU A 79 5.55 4.47 -10.57
CA GLU A 79 4.95 5.08 -9.39
C GLU A 79 5.23 4.24 -8.14
N ALA A 80 5.10 4.86 -6.97
CA ALA A 80 5.23 4.19 -5.68
C ALA A 80 3.98 4.43 -4.83
N TRP A 81 3.64 3.47 -3.97
CA TRP A 81 2.47 3.51 -3.11
C TRP A 81 2.85 3.08 -1.71
N ALA A 82 2.50 3.88 -0.70
CA ALA A 82 2.65 3.50 0.70
C ALA A 82 1.28 3.47 1.39
N PHE A 83 1.02 2.45 2.19
CA PHE A 83 -0.28 2.20 2.81
C PHE A 83 -0.21 2.33 4.33
N ASP A 84 -1.23 2.93 4.94
CA ASP A 84 -1.45 2.76 6.37
C ASP A 84 -2.22 1.46 6.60
N TRP A 85 -1.82 0.67 7.59
CA TRP A 85 -2.69 -0.35 8.16
C TRP A 85 -3.97 0.33 8.69
N GLN A 86 -5.13 -0.30 8.56
CA GLN A 86 -6.44 0.24 8.94
C GLN A 86 -6.55 0.85 10.36
N ASN A 87 -5.69 0.45 11.31
CA ASN A 87 -5.60 1.03 12.66
C ASN A 87 -4.34 1.88 12.91
N HIS A 88 -3.65 2.31 11.87
CA HIS A 88 -2.46 3.17 11.94
C HIS A 88 -2.64 4.44 11.10
N GLY A 89 -1.81 5.45 11.36
CA GLY A 89 -1.73 6.69 10.58
C GLY A 89 -3.10 7.36 10.36
N ASP A 90 -3.34 7.80 9.13
CA ASP A 90 -4.59 8.47 8.76
C ASP A 90 -5.77 7.49 8.73
N ALA A 91 -5.51 6.19 8.49
CA ALA A 91 -6.56 5.18 8.47
C ALA A 91 -7.15 4.96 9.88
N ALA A 92 -6.32 5.06 10.93
CA ALA A 92 -6.80 4.98 12.31
C ALA A 92 -7.83 6.07 12.62
N VAL A 93 -7.54 7.31 12.19
CA VAL A 93 -8.44 8.46 12.37
C VAL A 93 -9.74 8.23 11.59
N LEU A 94 -9.64 7.77 10.34
CA LEU A 94 -10.81 7.49 9.50
C LEU A 94 -11.71 6.38 10.07
N ASN A 95 -11.11 5.38 10.70
CA ASN A 95 -11.81 4.22 11.26
C ASN A 95 -12.11 4.37 12.76
N GLU A 96 -11.88 5.52 13.38
CA GLU A 96 -11.90 5.70 14.84
C GLU A 96 -13.14 5.09 15.49
N ARG A 97 -14.34 5.41 14.96
CA ARG A 97 -15.60 4.87 15.48
C ARG A 97 -15.66 3.35 15.41
N ALA A 98 -15.30 2.78 14.25
CA ALA A 98 -15.32 1.34 14.05
C ALA A 98 -14.27 0.61 14.92
N LEU A 99 -13.12 1.25 15.17
CA LEU A 99 -12.06 0.68 16.01
C LEU A 99 -12.43 0.67 17.49
N ARG A 100 -13.23 1.64 17.97
CA ARG A 100 -13.74 1.64 19.36
C ARG A 100 -14.60 0.42 19.69
N GLU A 101 -15.25 -0.15 18.68
CA GLU A 101 -16.10 -1.34 18.80
C GLU A 101 -15.31 -2.66 18.67
N ARG A 102 -13.96 -2.60 18.56
CA ARG A 102 -13.09 -3.74 18.26
C ARG A 102 -11.94 -3.91 19.26
N PRO A 103 -12.22 -4.44 20.47
CA PRO A 103 -11.21 -4.60 21.52
C PRO A 103 -10.08 -5.57 21.14
N GLU A 104 -10.31 -6.47 20.18
CA GLU A 104 -9.33 -7.42 19.65
C GLU A 104 -8.30 -6.78 18.69
N GLY A 105 -8.51 -5.53 18.29
CA GLY A 105 -7.68 -4.82 17.33
C GLY A 105 -7.83 -5.33 15.90
N VAL A 106 -6.92 -4.88 15.02
CA VAL A 106 -6.92 -5.25 13.60
C VAL A 106 -5.78 -6.22 13.33
N SER A 107 -6.10 -7.38 12.75
CA SER A 107 -5.10 -8.40 12.42
C SER A 107 -4.37 -8.11 11.11
N ILE A 108 -3.15 -8.64 10.98
CA ILE A 108 -2.41 -8.67 9.71
C ILE A 108 -3.20 -9.41 8.62
N CYS A 109 -4.03 -10.39 9.01
CA CYS A 109 -4.94 -11.12 8.14
C CYS A 109 -6.10 -10.26 7.62
N GLU A 110 -6.30 -9.04 8.14
CA GLU A 110 -7.24 -8.05 7.60
C GLU A 110 -6.51 -7.00 6.73
N TRP A 111 -5.25 -6.70 7.04
CA TRP A 111 -4.45 -5.79 6.24
C TRP A 111 -4.03 -6.40 4.91
N ALA A 112 -3.59 -7.66 4.92
CA ALA A 112 -3.18 -8.38 3.72
C ALA A 112 -4.31 -8.40 2.66
N PRO A 113 -5.56 -8.82 2.95
CA PRO A 113 -6.65 -8.76 1.97
C PRO A 113 -6.94 -7.35 1.44
N ALA A 114 -6.80 -6.30 2.25
CA ALA A 114 -6.97 -4.93 1.78
C ALA A 114 -5.91 -4.54 0.74
N ILE A 115 -4.64 -4.90 0.98
CA ILE A 115 -3.56 -4.73 0.00
C ILE A 115 -3.81 -5.58 -1.25
N ALA A 116 -4.25 -6.83 -1.10
CA ALA A 116 -4.59 -7.70 -2.23
C ALA A 116 -5.72 -7.13 -3.09
N SER A 117 -6.75 -6.56 -2.45
CA SER A 117 -7.85 -5.89 -3.14
C SER A 117 -7.35 -4.70 -3.96
N PHE A 118 -6.44 -3.90 -3.39
CA PHE A 118 -5.78 -2.81 -4.14
C PHE A 118 -4.99 -3.32 -5.34
N VAL A 119 -4.15 -4.36 -5.16
CA VAL A 119 -3.34 -4.97 -6.22
C VAL A 119 -4.20 -5.57 -7.34
N ARG A 120 -5.37 -6.12 -7.02
CA ARG A 120 -6.31 -6.70 -8.00
C ARG A 120 -7.27 -5.68 -8.62
N SER A 121 -7.25 -4.44 -8.15
CA SER A 121 -8.17 -3.41 -8.63
C SER A 121 -7.89 -3.05 -10.10
N PRO A 122 -8.89 -2.51 -10.84
CA PRO A 122 -8.69 -2.04 -12.21
C PRO A 122 -7.52 -1.04 -12.36
N ARG A 123 -7.22 -0.29 -11.29
CA ARG A 123 -6.12 0.68 -11.25
C ARG A 123 -4.75 0.03 -11.45
N MET A 124 -4.57 -1.20 -10.99
CA MET A 124 -3.29 -1.92 -11.02
C MET A 124 -3.18 -2.88 -12.21
N ARG A 125 -4.19 -2.93 -13.08
CA ARG A 125 -4.19 -3.81 -14.25
C ARG A 125 -3.01 -3.50 -15.18
N GLY A 126 -2.20 -4.52 -15.48
CA GLY A 126 -1.02 -4.38 -16.33
C GLY A 126 0.20 -3.75 -15.64
N HIS A 127 0.12 -3.41 -14.35
CA HIS A 127 1.27 -2.90 -13.61
C HIS A 127 2.23 -4.03 -13.26
N ARG A 128 3.54 -3.73 -13.31
CA ARG A 128 4.61 -4.63 -12.87
C ARG A 128 4.98 -4.28 -11.43
N ILE A 129 4.40 -5.02 -10.49
CA ILE A 129 4.41 -4.66 -9.07
C ILE A 129 5.60 -5.31 -8.36
N VAL A 130 6.30 -4.52 -7.54
CA VAL A 130 7.30 -4.98 -6.58
C VAL A 130 6.84 -4.58 -5.19
N ALA A 131 6.72 -5.58 -4.31
CA ALA A 131 6.28 -5.38 -2.94
C ALA A 131 7.46 -5.24 -1.98
N LEU A 132 7.38 -4.24 -1.11
CA LEU A 132 8.33 -3.99 -0.03
C LEU A 132 7.55 -3.90 1.28
N GLY A 133 8.05 -4.57 2.31
CA GLY A 133 7.43 -4.55 3.63
C GLY A 133 8.48 -4.58 4.73
N HIS A 134 8.22 -3.87 5.82
CA HIS A 134 9.06 -3.90 7.02
C HIS A 134 8.33 -4.67 8.14
N SER A 135 8.97 -5.70 8.72
CA SER A 135 8.43 -6.51 9.82
C SER A 135 6.99 -7.00 9.54
N ALA A 136 5.99 -6.57 10.30
CA ALA A 136 4.58 -6.89 10.05
C ALA A 136 4.13 -6.55 8.62
N GLY A 137 4.64 -5.48 8.01
CA GLY A 137 4.37 -5.16 6.62
C GLY A 137 4.94 -6.20 5.64
N ALA A 138 6.08 -6.81 5.96
CA ALA A 138 6.61 -7.93 5.17
C ALA A 138 5.73 -9.18 5.30
N GLY A 139 5.18 -9.43 6.49
CA GLY A 139 4.19 -10.48 6.71
C GLY A 139 2.92 -10.23 5.89
N ALA A 140 2.39 -8.99 5.91
CA ALA A 140 1.17 -8.64 5.19
C ALA A 140 1.33 -8.84 3.67
N MET A 141 2.51 -8.56 3.12
CA MET A 141 2.81 -8.78 1.71
C MET A 141 2.96 -10.26 1.33
N GLN A 142 3.40 -11.12 2.25
CA GLN A 142 3.57 -12.56 1.99
C GLN A 142 2.27 -13.37 2.13
N VAL A 143 1.33 -12.94 2.97
CA VAL A 143 0.05 -13.64 3.20
C VAL A 143 -0.81 -13.60 1.94
N LYS A 144 -0.72 -14.63 1.07
CA LYS A 144 -1.54 -14.88 -0.15
C LYS A 144 -2.08 -13.63 -0.91
N VAL A 145 -1.30 -12.55 -0.93
CA VAL A 145 -1.61 -11.29 -1.63
C VAL A 145 -1.01 -11.33 -3.02
N ILE A 146 0.20 -11.87 -3.13
CA ILE A 146 1.03 -11.82 -4.33
C ILE A 146 0.83 -13.06 -5.23
N TYR A 147 0.13 -14.08 -4.73
CA TYR A 147 -0.16 -15.30 -5.49
C TYR A 147 -1.68 -15.53 -5.62
N ALA A 148 -2.29 -14.91 -6.63
CA ALA A 148 -3.48 -15.45 -7.28
C ALA A 148 -3.15 -15.58 -8.77
N PRO A 149 -3.52 -16.70 -9.41
CA PRO A 149 -3.18 -17.00 -10.81
C PRO A 149 -3.69 -15.95 -11.80
#